data_AF-A0AAD5MTU7-F1
#
_entry.id   AF-A0AAD5MTU7-F1
#
_cell.length_a   1.000
_cell.length_b   1.000
_cell.length_c   1.000
_cell.angle_alpha   90.00
_cell.angle_beta   90.00
_cell.angle_gamma   90.00
#
_symmetry.space_group_name_H-M   'P 1'
#
loop_
_entity.id
_entity.type
_entity.pdbx_description
1 polymer ?
#
loop_
_entity_poly.entity_id
_entity_poly.type
_entity_poly.pdbx_seq_one_letter_code
_entity_poly.pdbx_strand_id
1 'polypeptide(L)'
;MVSTRSLMWTCLLMQLVMSVACLVASMAVIAAKLQSSSEYEDKQHVSIEWWAFSCLSFAMILATVISMLGLSSNKKALLMPHLFILFVLWLFTTRVLVLVLLEFDHSEVNWIFRIGFLTLAEGFLICSLICELQTLNKL
;
A
#
# COMPACT_ATOMS: atom_id res chain seq x y z
N MET A 1 -25.16 -11.89 -11.87
CA MET A 1 -24.26 -12.48 -10.86
C MET A 1 -22.84 -12.29 -11.35
N VAL A 2 -22.12 -11.31 -10.82
CA VAL A 2 -20.69 -11.16 -11.13
C VAL A 2 -19.96 -12.32 -10.47
N SER A 3 -19.13 -13.05 -11.22
CA SER A 3 -18.34 -14.15 -10.66
C SER A 3 -17.37 -13.60 -9.61
N THR A 4 -17.35 -14.18 -8.40
CA THR A 4 -16.39 -13.89 -7.32
C THR A 4 -14.94 -13.87 -7.82
N ARG A 5 -14.63 -14.71 -8.80
CA ARG A 5 -13.33 -14.75 -9.48
C ARG A 5 -13.01 -13.42 -10.18
N SER A 6 -13.97 -12.82 -10.87
CA SER A 6 -13.79 -11.54 -11.56
C SER A 6 -13.52 -10.40 -10.59
N LEU A 7 -14.14 -10.44 -9.40
CA LEU A 7 -13.99 -9.39 -8.37
C LEU A 7 -12.64 -9.46 -7.66
N MET A 8 -12.11 -10.67 -7.44
CA MET A 8 -10.73 -10.85 -6.96
C MET A 8 -9.70 -10.32 -7.97
N TRP A 9 -9.88 -10.58 -9.27
CA TRP A 9 -8.99 -10.06 -10.31
C TRP A 9 -8.98 -8.54 -10.34
N THR A 10 -10.13 -7.89 -10.22
CA THR A 10 -10.20 -6.42 -10.19
C THR A 10 -9.59 -5.84 -8.92
N CYS A 11 -9.81 -6.45 -7.75
CA CYS A 11 -9.16 -6.03 -6.50
C CYS A 11 -7.63 -6.14 -6.58
N LEU A 12 -7.11 -7.26 -7.08
CA LEU A 12 -5.67 -7.47 -7.25
C LEU A 12 -5.06 -6.47 -8.25
N LEU A 13 -5.77 -6.17 -9.35
CA LEU A 13 -5.34 -5.16 -10.31
C LEU A 13 -5.32 -3.75 -9.71
N MET A 14 -6.36 -3.37 -8.97
CA MET A 14 -6.40 -2.08 -8.27
C MET A 14 -5.26 -1.96 -7.26
N GLN A 15 -5.01 -3.02 -6.48
CA GLN A 15 -3.91 -3.06 -5.52
C GLN A 15 -2.54 -2.93 -6.20
N LEU A 16 -2.35 -3.58 -7.35
CA LEU A 16 -1.12 -3.49 -8.12
C LEU A 16 -0.87 -2.04 -8.58
N VAL A 17 -1.88 -1.39 -9.17
CA VAL A 17 -1.77 -0.01 -9.66
C VAL A 17 -1.45 0.94 -8.51
N MET A 18 -2.15 0.81 -7.37
CA MET A 18 -1.89 1.64 -6.19
C MET A 18 -0.48 1.42 -5.63
N SER A 19 -0.01 0.18 -5.56
CA SER A 19 1.33 -0.13 -5.05
C SER A 19 2.44 0.43 -5.95
N VAL A 20 2.24 0.39 -7.27
CA VAL A 20 3.16 1.01 -8.24
C VAL A 20 3.15 2.53 -8.10
N ALA A 21 1.98 3.16 -7.96
CA ALA A 21 1.89 4.60 -7.73
C ALA A 21 2.59 5.03 -6.44
N CYS A 22 2.41 4.29 -5.34
CA CYS A 22 3.12 4.54 -4.07
C CYS A 22 4.64 4.34 -4.19
N LEU A 23 5.10 3.35 -4.96
CA LEU A 23 6.53 3.14 -5.21
C LEU A 23 7.14 4.33 -5.96
N VAL A 24 6.49 4.79 -7.03
CA VAL A 24 6.98 5.93 -7.82
C VAL A 24 6.96 7.22 -7.00
N ALA A 25 5.89 7.44 -6.23
CA ALA A 25 5.78 8.62 -5.36
C ALA A 25 6.88 8.63 -4.29
N SER A 26 7.14 7.51 -3.63
CA SER A 26 8.19 7.41 -2.62
C SER A 26 9.59 7.55 -3.20
N MET A 27 9.86 6.96 -4.37
CA MET A 27 11.12 7.14 -5.07
C MET A 27 11.34 8.59 -5.52
N ALA A 28 10.28 9.28 -5.96
CA ALA A 28 10.35 10.70 -6.30
C ALA A 28 10.71 11.58 -5.08
N VAL A 29 10.13 11.29 -3.91
CA VAL A 29 10.46 12.00 -2.65
C VAL A 29 11.90 11.71 -2.23
N ILE A 30 12.34 10.45 -2.28
CA ILE A 30 13.72 10.08 -1.95
C ILE A 30 14.70 10.76 -2.90
N ALA A 31 14.43 10.73 -4.21
CA ALA A 31 15.28 11.38 -5.23
C ALA A 31 15.37 12.90 -5.02
N ALA A 32 14.24 13.56 -4.74
CA ALA A 32 14.21 14.99 -4.44
C ALA A 32 15.07 15.34 -3.21
N LYS A 33 15.05 14.49 -2.18
CA LYS A 33 15.87 14.66 -0.96
C LYS A 33 17.36 14.33 -1.18
N LEU A 34 17.68 13.42 -2.09
CA LEU A 34 19.06 13.09 -2.48
C LEU A 34 19.69 14.15 -3.40
N GLN A 35 18.89 14.78 -4.27
CA GLN A 35 19.34 15.81 -5.23
C GLN A 35 19.36 17.23 -4.64
N SER A 36 18.77 17.47 -3.47
CA SER A 36 18.83 18.78 -2.82
C SER A 36 20.24 19.04 -2.24
N SER A 37 21.20 19.37 -3.10
CA SER A 37 22.47 19.95 -2.68
C SER A 37 22.28 21.46 -2.43
N SER A 38 21.80 21.86 -1.25
CA SER A 38 21.86 23.27 -0.86
C SER A 38 22.03 23.45 0.65
N GLU A 39 23.27 23.75 1.03
CA GLU A 39 23.68 24.72 2.07
C GLU A 39 23.25 24.59 3.54
N TYR A 40 22.42 23.62 3.94
CA TYR A 40 22.14 23.37 5.37
C TYR A 40 22.47 21.92 5.74
N GLU A 41 23.69 21.71 6.22
CA GLU A 41 24.28 20.40 6.58
C GLU A 41 23.50 19.58 7.63
N ASP A 42 22.53 20.16 8.36
CA ASP A 42 21.96 19.53 9.57
C ASP A 42 20.55 18.91 9.44
N LYS A 43 19.91 18.91 8.26
CA LYS A 43 18.55 18.30 8.08
C LYS A 43 18.42 17.28 6.96
N GLN A 44 19.53 16.81 6.42
CA GLN A 44 19.57 15.97 5.22
C GLN A 44 19.62 14.46 5.53
N HIS A 45 18.81 14.00 6.48
CA HIS A 45 18.60 12.58 6.69
C HIS A 45 17.34 12.13 5.96
N VAL A 46 17.50 11.28 4.94
CA VAL A 46 16.36 10.55 4.36
C VAL A 46 15.78 9.69 5.49
N SER A 47 14.60 10.03 5.98
CA SER A 47 13.98 9.32 7.09
C SER A 47 13.86 7.83 6.73
N ILE A 48 14.26 6.96 7.65
CA ILE A 48 14.19 5.50 7.49
C ILE A 48 12.78 5.03 7.08
N GLU A 49 11.76 5.79 7.46
CA GLU A 49 10.35 5.59 7.12
C GLU A 49 10.08 5.62 5.62
N TRP A 50 10.72 6.50 4.85
CA TRP A 50 10.53 6.58 3.40
C TRP A 50 11.15 5.38 2.67
N TRP A 51 12.32 4.92 3.15
CA TRP A 51 12.94 3.68 2.68
C TRP A 51 12.08 2.46 3.01
N ALA A 52 11.54 2.40 4.23
CA ALA A 52 10.63 1.34 4.64
C ALA A 52 9.36 1.32 3.78
N PHE A 53 8.79 2.49 3.48
CA PHE A 53 7.59 2.62 2.64
C PHE A 53 7.85 2.18 1.19
N SER A 54 9.01 2.52 0.62
CA SER A 54 9.40 2.03 -0.69
C SER A 54 9.60 0.51 -0.71
N CYS A 55 10.30 -0.05 0.28
CA CYS A 55 10.51 -1.50 0.42
C CYS A 55 9.18 -2.25 0.55
N LEU A 56 8.26 -1.75 1.39
CA LEU A 56 6.91 -2.30 1.56
C LEU A 56 6.10 -2.23 0.26
N SER A 57 6.15 -1.12 -0.48
CA SER A 57 5.47 -0.97 -1.77
C SER A 57 5.99 -1.98 -2.80
N PHE A 58 7.31 -2.21 -2.83
CA PHE A 58 7.93 -3.21 -3.69
C PHE A 58 7.54 -4.65 -3.29
N ALA A 59 7.58 -4.96 -2.00
CA ALA A 59 7.13 -6.25 -1.47
C ALA A 59 5.65 -6.50 -1.79
N MET A 60 4.81 -5.46 -1.73
CA MET A 60 3.42 -5.54 -2.13
C MET A 60 3.27 -5.89 -3.61
N ILE A 61 4.02 -5.25 -4.51
CA ILE A 61 3.99 -5.60 -5.95
C ILE A 61 4.34 -7.08 -6.14
N LEU A 62 5.41 -7.56 -5.51
CA LEU A 62 5.80 -8.98 -5.59
C LEU A 62 4.69 -9.91 -5.05
N ALA A 63 4.12 -9.59 -3.89
CA ALA A 63 3.04 -10.36 -3.29
C ALA A 63 1.78 -10.38 -4.16
N THR A 64 1.49 -9.28 -4.85
CA THR A 64 0.35 -9.17 -5.77
C THR A 64 0.58 -10.03 -7.01
N VAL A 65 1.78 -10.01 -7.59
CA VAL A 65 2.15 -10.89 -8.72
C VAL A 65 2.10 -12.36 -8.32
N ILE A 66 2.66 -12.72 -7.15
CA ILE A 66 2.58 -14.08 -6.60
C ILE A 66 1.13 -14.52 -6.39
N SER A 67 0.26 -13.62 -5.92
CA SER A 67 -1.17 -13.89 -5.76
C SER A 67 -1.88 -14.10 -7.09
N MET A 68 -1.58 -13.29 -8.11
CA MET A 68 -2.12 -13.47 -9.46
C MET A 68 -1.69 -14.81 -10.07
N LEU A 69 -0.42 -15.21 -9.90
CA LEU A 69 0.08 -16.52 -10.31
C LEU A 69 -0.61 -17.65 -9.54
N GLY A 70 -0.79 -17.49 -8.23
CA GLY A 70 -1.49 -18.44 -7.38
C GLY A 70 -2.95 -18.63 -7.78
N LEU A 71 -3.65 -17.54 -8.10
CA LEU A 71 -5.03 -17.56 -8.58
C LEU A 71 -5.15 -18.23 -9.95
N SER A 72 -4.16 -18.06 -10.82
CA SER A 72 -4.06 -18.77 -12.11
C SER A 72 -3.88 -20.28 -11.91
N SER A 73 -3.05 -20.68 -10.95
CA SER A 73 -2.79 -22.09 -10.61
C SER A 73 -3.85 -22.73 -9.69
N ASN A 74 -4.97 -22.06 -9.40
CA ASN A 74 -5.99 -22.47 -8.41
C ASN A 74 -5.47 -22.71 -6.98
N LYS A 75 -4.27 -22.20 -6.63
CA LYS A 75 -3.66 -22.32 -5.31
C LYS A 75 -4.06 -21.13 -4.43
N LYS A 76 -5.23 -21.23 -3.80
CA LYS A 76 -5.80 -20.20 -2.90
C LYS A 76 -4.89 -19.81 -1.72
N ALA A 77 -3.98 -20.71 -1.31
CA ALA A 77 -3.04 -20.46 -0.21
C ALA A 77 -2.07 -19.30 -0.49
N LEU A 78 -1.81 -18.96 -1.76
CA LEU A 78 -0.91 -17.87 -2.14
C LEU A 78 -1.53 -16.47 -1.93
N LEU A 79 -2.81 -16.38 -1.58
CA LEU A 79 -3.47 -15.12 -1.22
C LEU A 79 -3.16 -14.67 0.23
N MET A 80 -2.85 -15.61 1.12
CA MET A 80 -2.49 -15.33 2.52
C MET A 80 -1.30 -14.38 2.69
N PRO A 81 -0.13 -14.60 2.03
CA PRO A 81 0.99 -13.69 2.17
C PRO A 81 0.68 -12.27 1.65
N HIS A 82 -0.18 -12.16 0.64
CA HIS A 82 -0.62 -10.86 0.14
C HIS A 82 -1.49 -10.11 1.15
N LEU A 83 -2.47 -10.78 1.77
CA LEU A 83 -3.25 -10.18 2.86
C LEU A 83 -2.37 -9.70 4.01
N PHE A 84 -1.37 -10.51 4.38
CA PHE A 84 -0.47 -10.16 5.48
C PHE A 84 0.29 -8.87 5.20
N ILE A 85 0.90 -8.74 4.02
CA ILE A 85 1.68 -7.53 3.67
C ILE A 85 0.73 -6.33 3.50
N LEU A 86 -0.47 -6.54 2.95
CA LEU A 86 -1.47 -5.49 2.78
C LEU A 86 -1.97 -4.95 4.13
N PHE A 87 -2.14 -5.82 5.12
CA PHE A 87 -2.45 -5.42 6.50
C PHE A 87 -1.31 -4.65 7.16
N VAL A 88 -0.06 -5.07 6.96
CA VAL A 88 1.14 -4.35 7.46
C VAL A 88 1.23 -2.96 6.84
N LEU A 89 1.00 -2.84 5.53
CA LEU A 89 0.95 -1.57 4.82
C LEU A 89 -0.12 -0.66 5.40
N TRP A 90 -1.33 -1.18 5.59
CA TRP A 90 -2.44 -0.42 6.17
C TRP A 90 -2.13 0.09 7.58
N LEU A 91 -1.51 -0.73 8.44
CA LEU A 91 -1.05 -0.30 9.76
C LEU A 91 -0.01 0.82 9.65
N PHE A 92 0.95 0.71 8.73
CA PHE A 92 1.96 1.73 8.50
C PHE A 92 1.32 3.05 8.04
N THR A 93 0.46 3.01 7.03
CA THR A 93 -0.23 4.20 6.50
C THR A 93 -1.13 4.84 7.57
N THR A 94 -1.80 4.03 8.40
CA THR A 94 -2.62 4.53 9.52
C THR A 94 -1.75 5.20 10.59
N ARG A 95 -0.57 4.65 10.91
CA ARG A 95 0.39 5.27 11.84
C ARG A 95 0.87 6.62 11.32
N VAL A 96 1.25 6.70 10.04
CA VAL A 96 1.63 7.96 9.39
C VAL A 96 0.47 8.97 9.43
N LEU A 97 -0.76 8.53 9.11
CA LEU A 97 -1.93 9.41 9.19
C LEU A 97 -2.15 9.95 10.60
N VAL A 98 -2.03 9.12 11.63
CA VAL A 98 -2.16 9.54 13.04
C VAL A 98 -1.05 10.51 13.43
N LEU A 99 0.20 10.27 13.02
CA LEU A 99 1.31 11.19 13.27
C LEU A 99 1.06 12.55 12.63
N VAL A 100 0.67 12.57 11.36
CA VAL A 100 0.34 13.81 10.64
C VAL A 100 -0.86 14.53 11.28
N LEU A 101 -1.87 13.79 11.73
CA LEU A 101 -3.02 14.36 12.45
C LEU A 101 -2.62 14.92 13.82
N LEU A 102 -1.71 14.29 14.55
CA LEU A 102 -1.30 14.72 15.89
C LEU A 102 -0.37 15.94 15.82
N GLU A 103 0.49 16.01 14.80
CA GLU A 103 1.38 17.14 14.55
C GLU A 103 0.63 18.40 14.07
N PHE A 104 -0.66 18.29 13.73
CA PHE A 104 -1.62 19.37 13.38
C PHE A 104 -1.02 20.58 12.63
N ASP A 105 -0.15 20.33 11.65
CA ASP A 105 0.36 21.39 10.80
C ASP A 105 -0.68 21.67 9.71
N HIS A 106 -1.47 22.73 9.91
CA HIS A 106 -2.52 23.19 9.00
C HIS A 106 -1.99 23.59 7.60
N SER A 107 -0.68 23.61 7.40
CA SER A 107 -0.03 24.01 6.15
C SER A 107 -0.42 23.12 4.95
N GLU A 108 -0.74 21.83 5.14
CA GLU A 108 -0.95 20.90 4.01
C GLU A 108 -2.16 19.97 4.14
N VAL A 109 -3.36 20.54 4.28
CA VAL A 109 -4.65 19.80 4.32
C VAL A 109 -4.82 18.81 3.14
N ASN A 110 -4.26 19.14 1.98
CA ASN A 110 -4.26 18.27 0.79
C ASN A 110 -3.52 16.94 1.02
N TRP A 111 -2.47 16.94 1.83
CA TRP A 111 -1.67 15.74 2.13
C TRP A 111 -2.43 14.79 3.05
N ILE A 112 -3.08 15.34 4.09
CA ILE A 112 -3.95 14.60 5.01
C ILE A 112 -5.08 13.92 4.25
N PHE A 113 -5.75 14.64 3.34
CA PHE A 113 -6.83 14.06 2.54
C PHE A 113 -6.34 12.93 1.63
N ARG A 114 -5.15 13.05 1.03
CA ARG A 114 -4.54 12.01 0.19
C ARG A 114 -4.20 10.75 0.98
N ILE A 115 -3.53 10.88 2.14
CA ILE A 115 -3.21 9.74 3.00
C ILE A 115 -4.49 9.12 3.56
N GLY A 116 -5.45 9.94 3.99
CA GLY A 116 -6.75 9.49 4.48
C GLY A 116 -7.49 8.66 3.43
N PHE A 117 -7.56 9.15 2.20
CA PHE A 117 -8.16 8.39 1.09
C PHE A 117 -7.40 7.08 0.81
N LEU A 118 -6.07 7.09 0.86
CA LEU A 118 -5.24 5.89 0.70
C LEU A 118 -5.53 4.85 1.79
N THR A 119 -5.56 5.24 3.07
CA THR A 119 -5.88 4.32 4.19
C THR A 119 -7.28 3.73 4.07
N LEU A 120 -8.26 4.51 3.61
CA LEU A 120 -9.62 4.03 3.39
C LEU A 120 -9.69 3.05 2.21
N ALA A 121 -8.99 3.35 1.10
CA ALA A 121 -8.94 2.47 -0.05
C ALA A 121 -8.27 1.13 0.29
N GLU A 122 -7.15 1.16 1.02
CA GLU A 122 -6.46 -0.04 1.53
C GLU A 122 -7.38 -0.86 2.46
N GLY A 123 -8.06 -0.21 3.40
CA GLY A 123 -9.02 -0.87 4.29
C GLY A 123 -10.18 -1.52 3.54
N PHE A 124 -10.72 -0.85 2.52
CA PHE A 124 -11.77 -1.41 1.66
C PHE A 124 -11.28 -2.65 0.88
N LEU A 125 -10.04 -2.62 0.39
CA LEU A 125 -9.42 -3.76 -0.29
C LEU A 125 -9.20 -4.94 0.66
N ILE A 126 -8.73 -4.71 1.90
CA ILE A 126 -8.63 -5.76 2.93
C ILE A 126 -9.99 -6.43 3.15
N CYS A 127 -11.03 -5.65 3.43
CA CYS A 127 -12.36 -6.17 3.69
C CYS A 127 -12.91 -6.96 2.50
N SER A 128 -12.74 -6.44 1.28
CA SER A 128 -13.18 -7.11 0.05
C SER A 128 -12.48 -8.47 -0.12
N LEU A 129 -11.15 -8.51 0.08
CA LEU A 129 -10.36 -9.71 -0.09
C LEU A 129 -10.62 -10.76 1.00
N ILE A 130 -10.87 -10.33 2.24
CA ILE A 130 -11.27 -11.20 3.36
C ILE A 130 -12.65 -11.82 3.09
N CYS A 131 -13.63 -11.01 2.67
CA CYS A 131 -14.98 -11.50 2.33
C CYS A 131 -14.92 -12.56 1.21
N GLU A 132 -14.08 -12.34 0.18
CA GLU A 132 -13.86 -13.31 -0.89
C GLU A 132 -13.18 -14.60 -0.39
N LEU A 133 -12.16 -14.49 0.46
CA LEU A 133 -11.50 -15.64 1.08
C LEU A 133 -12.47 -16.47 1.94
N GLN A 134 -13.33 -15.82 2.72
CA GLN A 134 -14.36 -16.51 3.50
C GLN A 134 -15.38 -17.21 2.60
N THR A 135 -15.78 -16.58 1.51
CA THR A 135 -16.70 -17.16 0.52
C THR A 135 -16.08 -18.39 -0.15
N LEU A 136 -14.79 -18.31 -0.49
CA LEU A 136 -14.03 -19.41 -1.10
C LEU A 136 -13.72 -20.58 -0.17
N ASN A 137 -13.76 -20.39 1.16
CA ASN A 137 -13.50 -21.42 2.17
C ASN A 137 -14.80 -22.13 2.61
N LYS A 138 -15.97 -21.55 2.32
CA LYS A 138 -17.29 -22.17 2.55
C LYS A 138 -17.76 -23.04 1.38
N LEU A 139 -17.06 -22.99 0.24
CA LEU A 139 -17.28 -23.75 -0.99
C LEU A 139 -16.29 -24.92 -1.06
#